data_AF-A0A9P7BRB0-F1
#
_entry.id   AF-A0A9P7BRB0-F1
#
_cell.length_a   1.000
_cell.length_b   1.000
_cell.length_c   1.000
_cell.angle_alpha   90.00
_cell.angle_beta   90.00
_cell.angle_gamma   90.00
#
_symmetry.space_group_name_H-M   'P 1'
#
loop_
_entity.id
_entity.type
_entity.pdbx_description
1 polymer ?
#
loop_
_entity_poly.entity_id
_entity_poly.type
_entity_poly.pdbx_seq_one_letter_code
_entity_poly.pdbx_strand_id
1 'polypeptide(L)'
;MNSLRSAFNKIPAGTTVKILKKVFSLPAPAARLILNDVTKPRSSHKPWILKVPWNNEWSGCWIGENVNQLNHEELVKRIQNADIIFFNVHGGGFRVGTCTMYMDTYIEWIKLLKYNYGLEAMIMSIDYRLAPEYKYPSPVEDVVRGYEYLIRALNVHPEKIIVIGDSAGASLILEMLFITHDPSMFEIVTDEADECTDDSTPTLTELPRPAAAVLISPIVTNETTSKSWKTNLKYDYISQYTAKVIKKDYFEPSGPDSSSDAHQVLGIAKLETGFRSFLPDQVLMYIGNKEVLRDDALDLAMRAENDQVNWETVIEDCVHNWFVVPEVVKDKSVCQRANGTFADFCYRAIRQIPNQNVPIRIGSYTTRYDTLSPLSTSSSSLRRSSEGLEMVLEDEEEEKEEQYYQDRSDSEITASTTHIEKTEEIMAEKTQGNVMK
;
A
#
# COMPACT_ATOMS: atom_id res chain seq x y z
N MET A 1 0.40 23.33 -22.56
CA MET A 1 0.86 23.27 -21.15
C MET A 1 1.74 22.04 -21.01
N ASN A 2 3.01 22.22 -20.67
CA ASN A 2 3.88 21.09 -20.32
C ASN A 2 3.33 20.51 -19.00
N SER A 3 2.93 19.24 -18.97
CA SER A 3 2.36 18.64 -17.75
C SER A 3 3.42 18.59 -16.64
N LEU A 4 3.01 18.71 -15.38
CA LEU A 4 3.89 18.59 -14.21
C LEU A 4 4.68 17.26 -14.26
N ARG A 5 4.08 16.21 -14.84
CA ARG A 5 4.70 14.89 -15.04
C ARG A 5 5.95 14.91 -15.94
N SER A 6 5.95 15.70 -17.03
CA SER A 6 7.10 15.77 -17.96
C SER A 6 8.35 16.38 -17.32
N ALA A 7 8.13 17.30 -16.37
CA ALA A 7 9.18 17.80 -15.49
C ALA A 7 9.59 16.71 -14.49
N PHE A 8 8.63 16.06 -13.83
CA PHE A 8 8.83 15.03 -12.80
C PHE A 8 9.77 13.89 -13.23
N ASN A 9 9.61 13.34 -14.43
CA ASN A 9 10.43 12.20 -14.88
C ASN A 9 11.90 12.56 -15.17
N LYS A 10 12.25 13.86 -15.23
CA LYS A 10 13.63 14.33 -15.41
C LYS A 10 14.26 14.77 -14.09
N ILE A 11 13.52 14.70 -12.99
CA ILE A 11 13.98 15.11 -11.66
C ILE A 11 14.93 14.05 -11.10
N PRO A 12 16.07 14.44 -10.51
CA PRO A 12 16.93 13.51 -9.79
C PRO A 12 16.18 12.81 -8.65
N ALA A 13 16.45 11.53 -8.42
CA ALA A 13 15.77 10.71 -7.41
C ALA A 13 15.66 11.39 -6.02
N GLY A 14 16.75 11.99 -5.52
CA GLY A 14 16.73 12.68 -4.22
C GLY A 14 15.78 13.89 -4.19
N THR A 15 15.61 14.59 -5.31
CA THR A 15 14.63 15.69 -5.42
C THR A 15 13.20 15.15 -5.51
N THR A 16 12.99 14.02 -6.19
CA THR A 16 11.71 13.30 -6.21
C THR A 16 11.27 12.93 -4.79
N VAL A 17 12.18 12.36 -3.98
CA VAL A 17 11.93 12.03 -2.56
C VAL A 17 11.47 13.26 -1.78
N LYS A 18 12.16 14.40 -1.91
CA LYS A 18 11.77 15.66 -1.25
C LYS A 18 10.39 16.15 -1.68
N ILE A 19 10.05 16.03 -2.97
CA ILE A 19 8.73 16.41 -3.49
C ILE A 19 7.66 15.50 -2.90
N LEU A 20 7.86 14.18 -2.94
CA LEU A 20 6.91 13.22 -2.37
C LEU A 20 6.67 13.48 -0.88
N LYS A 21 7.72 13.74 -0.10
CA LYS A 21 7.59 14.05 1.34
C LYS A 21 6.64 15.23 1.59
N LYS A 22 6.72 16.27 0.76
CA LYS A 22 5.82 17.43 0.82
C LYS A 22 4.40 17.05 0.41
N VAL A 23 4.24 16.35 -0.71
CA VAL A 23 2.92 15.96 -1.24
C VAL A 23 2.15 15.10 -0.24
N PHE A 24 2.80 14.11 0.39
CA PHE A 24 2.16 13.25 1.39
C PHE A 24 1.79 13.97 2.69
N SER A 25 2.36 15.15 2.93
CA SER A 25 2.03 16.02 4.07
C SER A 25 0.88 16.98 3.78
N LEU A 26 0.38 17.05 2.54
CA LEU A 26 -0.75 17.91 2.21
C LEU A 26 -2.10 17.30 2.68
N PRO A 27 -3.14 18.14 2.84
CA PRO A 27 -4.51 17.66 2.92
C PRO A 27 -4.86 16.75 1.73
N ALA A 28 -5.68 15.71 1.96
CA ALA A 28 -5.96 14.68 0.96
C ALA A 28 -6.42 15.24 -0.39
N PRO A 29 -7.34 16.22 -0.49
CA PRO A 29 -7.74 16.77 -1.79
C PRO A 29 -6.58 17.38 -2.60
N ALA A 30 -5.68 18.10 -1.93
CA ALA A 30 -4.52 18.72 -2.57
C ALA A 30 -3.48 17.68 -2.98
N ALA A 31 -3.20 16.69 -2.11
CA ALA A 31 -2.30 15.59 -2.42
C ALA A 31 -2.79 14.76 -3.62
N ARG A 32 -4.10 14.45 -3.66
CA ARG A 32 -4.76 13.75 -4.78
C ARG A 32 -4.62 14.51 -6.09
N LEU A 33 -4.83 15.83 -6.09
CA LEU A 33 -4.71 16.64 -7.30
C LEU A 33 -3.31 16.54 -7.91
N ILE A 34 -2.26 16.64 -7.08
CA ILE A 34 -0.87 16.55 -7.53
C ILE A 34 -0.54 15.13 -8.01
N LEU A 35 -0.83 14.12 -7.19
CA LEU A 35 -0.52 12.72 -7.51
C LEU A 35 -1.26 12.26 -8.76
N ASN A 36 -2.54 12.62 -8.92
CA ASN A 36 -3.31 12.24 -10.09
C ASN A 36 -2.74 12.86 -11.37
N ASP A 37 -2.21 14.09 -11.33
CA ASP A 37 -1.57 14.69 -12.52
C ASP A 37 -0.23 14.01 -12.86
N VAL A 38 0.63 13.77 -11.86
CA VAL A 38 1.94 13.14 -12.10
C VAL A 38 1.87 11.65 -12.39
N THR A 39 0.74 10.99 -12.13
CA THR A 39 0.56 9.56 -12.41
C THR A 39 -0.46 9.26 -13.52
N LYS A 40 -1.16 10.29 -14.02
CA LYS A 40 -2.14 10.19 -15.11
C LYS A 40 -1.67 9.38 -16.32
N PRO A 41 -2.41 8.35 -16.78
CA PRO A 41 -2.03 7.54 -17.94
C PRO A 41 -1.67 8.34 -19.20
N ARG A 42 -0.63 7.90 -19.90
CA ARG A 42 -0.16 8.45 -21.19
C ARG A 42 -1.03 7.95 -22.34
N SER A 43 -0.93 8.58 -23.51
CA SER A 43 -1.56 8.07 -24.73
C SER A 43 -1.13 6.63 -25.04
N SER A 44 0.15 6.31 -24.81
CA SER A 44 0.70 4.95 -24.97
C SER A 44 0.12 3.93 -24.00
N HIS A 45 -0.46 4.37 -22.88
CA HIS A 45 -1.10 3.50 -21.89
C HIS A 45 -2.56 3.20 -22.23
N LYS A 46 -3.21 3.99 -23.08
CA LYS A 46 -4.64 3.82 -23.39
C LYS A 46 -5.01 2.42 -23.89
N PRO A 47 -4.23 1.78 -24.79
CA PRO A 47 -4.54 0.42 -25.23
C PRO A 47 -4.51 -0.61 -24.10
N TRP A 48 -3.79 -0.29 -23.01
CA TRP A 48 -3.57 -1.20 -21.90
C TRP A 48 -4.65 -1.13 -20.84
N ILE A 49 -5.59 -0.17 -20.89
CA ILE A 49 -6.50 0.12 -19.77
C ILE A 49 -7.95 0.01 -20.24
N LEU A 50 -8.71 -0.84 -19.57
CA LEU A 50 -10.17 -0.86 -19.63
C LEU A 50 -10.72 -0.48 -18.25
N LYS A 51 -11.26 0.74 -18.14
CA LYS A 51 -11.82 1.25 -16.89
C LYS A 51 -13.12 0.54 -16.52
N VAL A 52 -13.29 0.29 -15.24
CA VAL A 52 -14.52 -0.22 -14.64
C VAL A 52 -15.06 0.84 -13.69
N PRO A 53 -16.08 1.62 -14.09
CA PRO A 53 -16.75 2.52 -13.15
C PRO A 53 -17.44 1.70 -12.06
N TRP A 54 -17.76 2.33 -10.94
CA TRP A 54 -18.52 1.69 -9.86
C TRP A 54 -19.76 0.98 -10.42
N ASN A 55 -19.83 -0.33 -10.18
CA ASN A 55 -20.86 -1.22 -10.72
C ASN A 55 -21.63 -1.97 -9.62
N ASN A 56 -21.63 -1.42 -8.39
CA ASN A 56 -22.13 -2.03 -7.15
C ASN A 56 -21.31 -3.22 -6.61
N GLU A 57 -20.28 -3.66 -7.34
CA GLU A 57 -19.35 -4.70 -6.89
C GLU A 57 -17.99 -4.07 -6.57
N TRP A 58 -17.40 -3.36 -7.54
CA TRP A 58 -16.09 -2.74 -7.41
C TRP A 58 -15.89 -1.59 -8.41
N SER A 59 -14.80 -0.85 -8.26
CA SER A 59 -14.32 0.11 -9.26
C SER A 59 -12.82 -0.02 -9.47
N GLY A 60 -12.34 0.38 -10.65
CA GLY A 60 -10.92 0.37 -10.97
C GLY A 60 -10.67 0.19 -12.46
N CYS A 61 -9.74 -0.71 -12.80
CA CYS A 61 -9.50 -1.06 -14.20
C CYS A 61 -8.94 -2.48 -14.38
N TRP A 62 -9.19 -3.01 -15.58
CA TRP A 62 -8.42 -4.09 -16.15
C TRP A 62 -7.23 -3.53 -16.89
N ILE A 63 -6.06 -4.14 -16.68
CA ILE A 63 -4.82 -3.81 -17.37
C ILE A 63 -4.30 -5.03 -18.12
N GLY A 64 -4.07 -4.86 -19.41
CA GLY A 64 -3.58 -5.91 -20.30
C GLY A 64 -3.43 -5.40 -21.74
N GLU A 65 -2.56 -6.02 -22.52
CA GLU A 65 -2.26 -5.57 -23.88
C GLU A 65 -3.53 -5.50 -24.75
N ASN A 66 -3.88 -4.31 -25.27
CA ASN A 66 -5.08 -4.06 -26.09
C ASN A 66 -6.42 -4.41 -25.42
N VAL A 67 -6.49 -4.44 -24.09
CA VAL A 67 -7.72 -4.79 -23.35
C VAL A 67 -8.88 -3.83 -23.61
N ASN A 68 -8.59 -2.58 -23.97
CA ASN A 68 -9.60 -1.55 -24.24
C ASN A 68 -10.39 -1.77 -25.55
N GLN A 69 -9.98 -2.74 -26.37
CA GLN A 69 -10.63 -3.11 -27.63
C GLN A 69 -11.59 -4.29 -27.47
N LEU A 70 -11.55 -4.97 -26.32
CA LEU A 70 -12.35 -6.16 -26.07
C LEU A 70 -13.79 -5.77 -25.69
N ASN A 71 -14.76 -6.52 -26.22
CA ASN A 71 -16.09 -6.52 -25.66
C ASN A 71 -16.14 -7.37 -24.37
N HIS A 72 -17.31 -7.41 -23.71
CA HIS A 72 -17.46 -8.11 -22.43
C HIS A 72 -17.16 -9.62 -22.52
N GLU A 73 -17.69 -10.32 -23.53
CA GLU A 73 -17.48 -11.77 -23.70
C GLU A 73 -16.00 -12.09 -23.99
N GLU A 74 -15.36 -11.28 -24.84
CA GLU A 74 -13.93 -11.41 -25.15
C GLU A 74 -13.05 -11.16 -23.93
N LEU A 75 -13.40 -10.16 -23.11
CA LEU A 75 -12.71 -9.85 -21.87
C LEU A 75 -12.80 -11.01 -20.89
N VAL A 76 -14.01 -11.51 -20.59
CA VAL A 76 -14.22 -12.62 -19.66
C VAL A 76 -13.44 -13.85 -20.13
N LYS A 77 -13.51 -14.19 -21.42
CA LYS A 77 -12.76 -15.30 -22.00
C LYS A 77 -11.24 -15.12 -21.84
N ARG A 78 -10.73 -13.90 -22.02
CA ARG A 78 -9.30 -13.62 -21.83
C ARG A 78 -8.87 -13.75 -20.38
N ILE A 79 -9.68 -13.26 -19.44
CA ILE A 79 -9.42 -13.37 -18.00
C ILE A 79 -9.35 -14.85 -17.59
N GLN A 80 -10.33 -15.65 -18.00
CA GLN A 80 -10.39 -17.08 -17.66
C GLN A 80 -9.21 -17.89 -18.26
N ASN A 81 -8.76 -17.49 -19.46
CA ASN A 81 -7.65 -18.13 -20.16
C ASN A 81 -6.27 -17.60 -19.74
N ALA A 82 -6.17 -16.50 -19.01
CA ALA A 82 -4.90 -16.00 -18.52
C ALA A 82 -4.22 -17.06 -17.64
N ASP A 83 -2.89 -17.10 -17.68
CA ASP A 83 -2.08 -17.93 -16.79
C ASP A 83 -2.01 -17.29 -15.40
N ILE A 84 -1.96 -15.95 -15.36
CA ILE A 84 -1.87 -15.15 -14.13
C ILE A 84 -2.89 -14.02 -14.16
N ILE A 85 -3.64 -13.86 -13.07
CA ILE A 85 -4.38 -12.65 -12.74
C ILE A 85 -3.73 -11.99 -11.52
N PHE A 86 -3.19 -10.80 -11.71
CA PHE A 86 -2.77 -9.97 -10.60
C PHE A 86 -3.96 -9.22 -10.01
N PHE A 87 -4.27 -9.44 -8.74
CA PHE A 87 -5.23 -8.64 -8.00
C PHE A 87 -4.47 -7.54 -7.25
N ASN A 88 -4.48 -6.33 -7.80
CA ASN A 88 -3.64 -5.23 -7.38
C ASN A 88 -4.40 -4.19 -6.55
N VAL A 89 -3.85 -3.83 -5.40
CA VAL A 89 -4.35 -2.78 -4.52
C VAL A 89 -3.27 -1.74 -4.31
N HIS A 90 -3.51 -0.52 -4.77
CA HIS A 90 -2.51 0.55 -4.73
C HIS A 90 -2.29 1.09 -3.31
N GLY A 91 -1.11 1.62 -3.04
CA GLY A 91 -0.78 2.35 -1.82
C GLY A 91 -1.23 3.80 -1.85
N GLY A 92 -0.59 4.64 -1.04
CA GLY A 92 -0.98 6.04 -0.86
C GLY A 92 -1.57 6.35 0.52
N GLY A 93 -1.19 5.58 1.54
CA GLY A 93 -1.60 5.84 2.93
C GLY A 93 -3.12 5.88 3.11
N PHE A 94 -3.87 5.07 2.34
CA PHE A 94 -5.35 5.02 2.32
C PHE A 94 -6.05 6.31 1.85
N ARG A 95 -5.30 7.36 1.52
CA ARG A 95 -5.81 8.72 1.30
C ARG A 95 -5.67 9.20 -0.13
N VAL A 96 -4.72 8.63 -0.87
CA VAL A 96 -4.40 9.03 -2.24
C VAL A 96 -4.20 7.80 -3.10
N GLY A 97 -4.30 8.00 -4.41
CA GLY A 97 -3.93 7.01 -5.40
C GLY A 97 -5.05 6.57 -6.31
N THR A 98 -4.67 5.81 -7.34
CA THR A 98 -5.60 5.26 -8.33
C THR A 98 -5.09 3.93 -8.84
N CYS A 99 -5.99 3.11 -9.37
CA CYS A 99 -5.73 1.85 -10.05
C CYS A 99 -4.70 1.96 -11.20
N THR A 100 -4.48 3.16 -11.74
CA THR A 100 -3.55 3.43 -12.85
C THR A 100 -2.25 4.10 -12.43
N MET A 101 -1.94 4.17 -11.13
CA MET A 101 -0.78 4.93 -10.65
C MET A 101 0.56 4.44 -11.23
N TYR A 102 0.75 3.12 -11.35
CA TYR A 102 2.03 2.48 -11.70
C TYR A 102 2.05 1.82 -13.09
N MET A 103 1.37 2.41 -14.09
CA MET A 103 1.20 1.81 -15.43
C MET A 103 2.50 1.33 -16.09
N ASP A 104 3.62 2.04 -15.93
CA ASP A 104 4.89 1.63 -16.55
C ASP A 104 5.41 0.32 -15.93
N THR A 105 5.34 0.21 -14.60
CA THR A 105 5.71 -0.99 -13.85
C THR A 105 4.77 -2.15 -14.20
N TYR A 106 3.47 -1.92 -14.23
CA TYR A 106 2.46 -2.93 -14.59
C TYR A 106 2.68 -3.52 -15.99
N ILE A 107 2.94 -2.66 -16.98
CA ILE A 107 3.18 -3.10 -18.36
C ILE A 107 4.48 -3.90 -18.44
N GLU A 108 5.51 -3.49 -17.71
CA GLU A 108 6.80 -4.19 -17.67
C GLU A 108 6.64 -5.60 -17.08
N TRP A 109 5.89 -5.75 -15.98
CA TRP A 109 5.60 -7.06 -15.39
C TRP A 109 4.93 -8.02 -16.37
N ILE A 110 3.86 -7.58 -17.05
CA ILE A 110 3.15 -8.39 -18.05
C ILE A 110 4.11 -8.79 -19.18
N LYS A 111 4.92 -7.85 -19.68
CA LYS A 111 5.86 -8.11 -20.77
C LYS A 111 6.96 -9.09 -20.37
N LEU A 112 7.52 -8.95 -19.18
CA LEU A 112 8.59 -9.83 -18.70
C LEU A 112 8.11 -11.26 -18.50
N LEU A 113 6.90 -11.46 -17.97
CA LEU A 113 6.31 -12.79 -17.84
C LEU A 113 6.10 -13.45 -19.20
N LYS A 114 5.57 -12.70 -20.17
CA LYS A 114 5.40 -13.18 -21.54
C LYS A 114 6.73 -13.48 -22.21
N TYR A 115 7.72 -12.61 -22.06
CA TYR A 115 9.02 -12.75 -22.71
C TYR A 115 9.86 -13.89 -22.12
N ASN A 116 9.93 -14.00 -20.78
CA ASN A 116 10.79 -14.98 -20.10
C ASN A 116 10.15 -16.37 -20.02
N TYR A 117 8.82 -16.44 -19.86
CA TYR A 117 8.13 -17.70 -19.53
C TYR A 117 6.95 -18.03 -20.46
N GLY A 118 6.63 -17.15 -21.43
CA GLY A 118 5.51 -17.36 -22.34
C GLY A 118 4.13 -17.27 -21.67
N LEU A 119 4.04 -16.65 -20.49
CA LEU A 119 2.81 -16.56 -19.72
C LEU A 119 1.99 -15.32 -20.11
N GLU A 120 0.68 -15.51 -20.28
CA GLU A 120 -0.27 -14.42 -20.47
C GLU A 120 -0.81 -13.96 -19.11
N ALA A 121 -0.52 -12.70 -18.75
CA ALA A 121 -0.95 -12.09 -17.49
C ALA A 121 -1.90 -10.91 -17.72
N MET A 122 -2.84 -10.73 -16.80
CA MET A 122 -3.68 -9.53 -16.68
C MET A 122 -3.64 -8.99 -15.26
N ILE A 123 -3.94 -7.71 -15.09
CA ILE A 123 -4.06 -7.09 -13.76
C ILE A 123 -5.48 -6.56 -13.60
N MET A 124 -6.15 -6.94 -12.52
CA MET A 124 -7.31 -6.24 -11.98
C MET A 124 -6.80 -5.30 -10.90
N SER A 125 -6.87 -3.99 -11.13
CA SER A 125 -6.37 -2.97 -10.21
C SER A 125 -7.54 -2.20 -9.63
N ILE A 126 -7.66 -2.19 -8.30
CA ILE A 126 -8.82 -1.68 -7.58
C ILE A 126 -8.67 -0.19 -7.27
N ASP A 127 -9.71 0.59 -7.53
CA ASP A 127 -9.94 1.92 -6.96
C ASP A 127 -10.83 1.74 -5.73
N TYR A 128 -10.23 1.58 -4.55
CA TYR A 128 -10.96 1.53 -3.28
C TYR A 128 -11.29 2.95 -2.80
N ARG A 129 -12.36 3.09 -2.01
CA ARG A 129 -12.75 4.38 -1.43
C ARG A 129 -11.65 4.91 -0.51
N LEU A 130 -11.39 6.23 -0.55
CA LEU A 130 -10.24 6.82 0.15
C LEU A 130 -10.64 7.64 1.38
N ALA A 131 -9.79 7.60 2.40
CA ALA A 131 -9.85 8.47 3.58
C ALA A 131 -9.47 9.92 3.24
N PRO A 132 -10.02 10.94 3.94
CA PRO A 132 -10.84 10.84 5.15
C PRO A 132 -12.34 10.60 4.89
N GLU A 133 -12.81 10.66 3.65
CA GLU A 133 -14.24 10.50 3.32
C GLU A 133 -14.73 9.09 3.65
N TYR A 134 -13.88 8.09 3.46
CA TYR A 134 -14.17 6.70 3.77
C TYR A 134 -13.04 6.13 4.63
N LYS A 135 -13.28 6.10 5.94
CA LYS A 135 -12.36 5.55 6.94
C LYS A 135 -12.45 4.03 7.00
N TYR A 136 -11.64 3.41 7.85
CA TYR A 136 -11.81 2.00 8.19
C TYR A 136 -13.27 1.70 8.63
N PRO A 137 -13.89 0.59 8.20
CA PRO A 137 -13.38 -0.50 7.34
C PRO A 137 -13.65 -0.33 5.83
N SER A 138 -14.23 0.79 5.38
CA SER A 138 -14.71 0.94 3.98
C SER A 138 -13.69 0.55 2.89
N PRO A 139 -12.39 0.93 2.96
CA PRO A 139 -11.41 0.52 1.97
C PRO A 139 -11.17 -0.99 1.90
N VAL A 140 -11.15 -1.70 3.03
CA VAL A 140 -10.91 -3.14 3.03
C VAL A 140 -12.13 -3.90 2.51
N GLU A 141 -13.34 -3.44 2.82
CA GLU A 141 -14.56 -4.01 2.23
C GLU A 141 -14.55 -3.92 0.70
N ASP A 142 -14.10 -2.81 0.12
CA ASP A 142 -14.00 -2.66 -1.34
C ASP A 142 -12.99 -3.65 -1.95
N VAL A 143 -11.90 -3.92 -1.23
CA VAL A 143 -10.91 -4.92 -1.62
C VAL A 143 -11.47 -6.33 -1.52
N VAL A 144 -12.25 -6.65 -0.47
CA VAL A 144 -12.95 -7.95 -0.37
C VAL A 144 -13.93 -8.14 -1.54
N ARG A 145 -14.79 -7.15 -1.82
CA ARG A 145 -15.74 -7.23 -2.94
C ARG A 145 -15.03 -7.43 -4.28
N GLY A 146 -13.91 -6.74 -4.50
CA GLY A 146 -13.08 -6.92 -5.69
C GLY A 146 -12.52 -8.35 -5.82
N TYR A 147 -12.00 -8.91 -4.72
CA TYR A 147 -11.46 -10.28 -4.73
C TYR A 147 -12.57 -11.33 -4.91
N GLU A 148 -13.70 -11.15 -4.21
CA GLU A 148 -14.88 -11.99 -4.35
C GLU A 148 -15.42 -11.99 -5.79
N TYR A 149 -15.46 -10.83 -6.44
CA TYR A 149 -15.88 -10.70 -7.83
C TYR A 149 -14.99 -11.53 -8.79
N LEU A 150 -13.67 -11.56 -8.58
CA LEU A 150 -12.77 -12.43 -9.37
C LEU A 150 -13.14 -13.90 -9.22
N ILE A 151 -13.34 -14.34 -7.98
CA ILE A 151 -13.58 -15.75 -7.66
C ILE A 151 -14.96 -16.19 -8.12
N ARG A 152 -16.00 -15.45 -7.74
CA ARG A 152 -17.40 -15.90 -7.87
C ARG A 152 -18.03 -15.47 -9.18
N ALA A 153 -17.90 -14.19 -9.53
CA ALA A 153 -18.55 -13.65 -10.72
C ALA A 153 -17.79 -14.01 -12.00
N LEU A 154 -16.46 -13.96 -11.98
CA LEU A 154 -15.62 -14.28 -13.13
C LEU A 154 -15.13 -15.74 -13.18
N ASN A 155 -15.33 -16.50 -12.10
CA ASN A 155 -14.91 -17.89 -11.97
C ASN A 155 -13.41 -18.08 -12.23
N VAL A 156 -12.58 -17.16 -11.72
CA VAL A 156 -11.11 -17.27 -11.81
C VAL A 156 -10.64 -18.23 -10.74
N HIS A 157 -9.85 -19.24 -11.15
CA HIS A 157 -9.29 -20.20 -10.22
C HIS A 157 -8.26 -19.52 -9.28
N PRO A 158 -8.32 -19.72 -7.95
CA PRO A 158 -7.44 -19.04 -6.99
C PRO A 158 -5.94 -19.27 -7.23
N GLU A 159 -5.58 -20.46 -7.74
CA GLU A 159 -4.19 -20.83 -8.10
C GLU A 159 -3.62 -20.02 -9.28
N LYS A 160 -4.45 -19.25 -9.99
CA LYS A 160 -4.00 -18.30 -11.02
C LYS A 160 -3.83 -16.88 -10.48
N ILE A 161 -4.26 -16.62 -9.25
CA ILE A 161 -4.31 -15.27 -8.69
C ILE A 161 -3.07 -15.02 -7.86
N ILE A 162 -2.40 -13.90 -8.14
CA ILE A 162 -1.36 -13.36 -7.27
C ILE A 162 -1.87 -12.01 -6.77
N VAL A 163 -2.04 -11.88 -5.45
CA VAL A 163 -2.41 -10.60 -4.85
C VAL A 163 -1.19 -9.71 -4.72
N ILE A 164 -1.31 -8.44 -5.07
CA ILE A 164 -0.22 -7.47 -5.02
C ILE A 164 -0.73 -6.21 -4.31
N GLY A 165 0.04 -5.73 -3.34
CA GLY A 165 -0.23 -4.44 -2.74
C GLY A 165 1.05 -3.71 -2.36
N ASP A 166 1.02 -2.39 -2.45
CA ASP A 166 2.10 -1.53 -1.99
C ASP A 166 1.66 -0.65 -0.82
N SER A 167 2.54 -0.41 0.16
CA SER A 167 2.28 0.49 1.28
C SER A 167 0.95 0.15 1.99
N ALA A 168 0.01 1.11 2.03
CA ALA A 168 -1.36 0.91 2.50
C ALA A 168 -2.15 -0.18 1.76
N GLY A 169 -1.92 -0.36 0.45
CA GLY A 169 -2.58 -1.42 -0.33
C GLY A 169 -2.11 -2.82 0.08
N ALA A 170 -0.85 -2.96 0.49
CA ALA A 170 -0.35 -4.20 1.07
C ALA A 170 -1.05 -4.52 2.40
N SER A 171 -1.32 -3.49 3.22
CA SER A 171 -2.13 -3.63 4.45
C SER A 171 -3.53 -4.13 4.15
N LEU A 172 -4.20 -3.55 3.14
CA LEU A 172 -5.54 -3.96 2.74
C LEU A 172 -5.57 -5.39 2.20
N ILE A 173 -4.52 -5.82 1.47
CA ILE A 173 -4.39 -7.21 1.04
C ILE A 173 -4.24 -8.15 2.24
N LEU A 174 -3.35 -7.82 3.18
CA LEU A 174 -3.13 -8.63 4.38
C LEU A 174 -4.41 -8.74 5.21
N GLU A 175 -5.15 -7.65 5.35
CA GLU A 175 -6.41 -7.63 6.07
C GLU A 175 -7.51 -8.38 5.32
N MET A 176 -7.63 -8.20 4.00
CA MET A 176 -8.56 -8.99 3.18
C MET A 176 -8.30 -10.49 3.33
N LEU A 177 -7.04 -10.94 3.24
CA LEU A 177 -6.68 -12.34 3.45
C LEU A 177 -7.07 -12.81 4.84
N PHE A 178 -6.86 -11.99 5.86
CA PHE A 178 -7.18 -12.32 7.25
C PHE A 178 -8.69 -12.41 7.51
N ILE A 179 -9.50 -11.43 7.06
CA ILE A 179 -10.94 -11.41 7.33
C ILE A 179 -11.74 -12.38 6.46
N THR A 180 -11.22 -12.70 5.27
CA THR A 180 -11.85 -13.69 4.37
C THR A 180 -11.41 -15.12 4.69
N HIS A 181 -10.47 -15.26 5.63
CA HIS A 181 -10.10 -16.53 6.23
C HIS A 181 -10.86 -16.71 7.55
N ASP A 182 -11.60 -17.81 7.69
CA ASP A 182 -12.45 -18.12 8.84
C ASP A 182 -13.36 -16.95 9.30
N PRO A 183 -14.59 -16.87 8.74
CA PRO A 183 -15.55 -15.80 9.04
C PRO A 183 -15.89 -15.61 10.51
N SER A 184 -15.62 -16.60 11.37
CA SER A 184 -15.98 -16.56 12.78
C SER A 184 -15.14 -15.58 13.61
N MET A 185 -14.06 -15.03 13.04
CA MET A 185 -13.16 -14.08 13.69
C MET A 185 -13.65 -12.62 13.64
N PHE A 186 -14.70 -12.31 12.86
CA PHE A 186 -15.22 -10.96 12.66
C PHE A 186 -16.76 -10.93 12.59
N GLU A 187 -17.43 -10.61 13.71
CA GLU A 187 -18.82 -10.13 13.64
C GLU A 187 -18.81 -8.74 12.97
N ILE A 188 -19.28 -8.67 11.73
CA ILE A 188 -19.69 -7.39 11.14
C ILE A 188 -20.94 -6.97 11.89
N VAL A 189 -20.79 -6.10 12.89
CA VAL A 189 -21.93 -5.41 13.50
C VAL A 189 -22.37 -4.33 12.52
N THR A 190 -23.40 -4.61 11.73
CA THR A 190 -24.16 -3.55 11.05
C THR A 190 -25.06 -2.89 12.08
N ASP A 191 -25.02 -1.56 12.19
CA ASP A 191 -25.84 -0.77 13.13
C ASP A 191 -27.37 -0.81 12.84
N GLU A 192 -27.83 -1.70 11.97
CA GLU A 192 -29.25 -1.96 11.77
C GLU A 192 -29.62 -3.28 12.45
N ALA A 193 -30.11 -3.14 13.68
CA ALA A 193 -30.90 -4.19 14.32
C ALA A 193 -32.24 -4.32 13.58
N ASP A 194 -32.27 -5.15 12.53
CA ASP A 194 -33.53 -5.56 11.94
C ASP A 194 -34.09 -6.78 12.67
N GLU A 195 -35.12 -6.54 13.48
CA GLU A 195 -36.15 -7.53 13.79
C GLU A 195 -36.93 -7.84 12.49
N CYS A 196 -36.32 -8.59 11.58
CA CYS A 196 -36.99 -9.42 10.57
C CYS A 196 -35.91 -10.27 9.88
N THR A 197 -36.02 -11.59 10.02
CA THR A 197 -35.20 -12.56 9.28
C THR A 197 -35.44 -12.41 7.78
N ASP A 198 -34.51 -11.77 7.08
CA ASP A 198 -34.24 -12.00 5.66
C ASP A 198 -32.79 -12.47 5.52
N ASP A 199 -32.56 -13.40 4.60
CA ASP A 199 -31.34 -14.18 4.38
C ASP A 199 -30.22 -13.34 3.73
N SER A 200 -30.14 -12.05 4.09
CA SER A 200 -29.41 -10.99 3.37
C SER A 200 -28.32 -10.30 4.20
N THR A 201 -28.03 -10.77 5.42
CA THR A 201 -26.76 -10.45 6.07
C THR A 201 -25.65 -11.05 5.21
N PRO A 202 -24.68 -10.28 4.68
CA PRO A 202 -23.55 -10.86 3.99
C PRO A 202 -22.75 -11.62 5.04
N THR A 203 -23.04 -12.92 5.17
CA THR A 203 -22.10 -13.85 5.78
C THR A 203 -20.79 -13.61 5.05
N LEU A 204 -19.78 -13.05 5.74
CA LEU A 204 -18.40 -13.16 5.29
C LEU A 204 -18.22 -14.64 5.00
N THR A 205 -18.20 -14.99 3.73
CA THR A 205 -18.04 -16.37 3.31
C THR A 205 -16.57 -16.56 3.04
N GLU A 206 -16.01 -17.63 3.57
CA GLU A 206 -14.60 -17.98 3.36
C GLU A 206 -14.25 -17.87 1.87
N LEU A 207 -13.22 -17.09 1.56
CA LEU A 207 -12.68 -16.99 0.21
C LEU A 207 -11.38 -17.81 0.13
N PRO A 208 -11.16 -18.52 -0.98
CA PRO A 208 -9.96 -19.34 -1.14
C PRO A 208 -8.71 -18.45 -1.18
N ARG A 209 -7.60 -18.95 -0.64
CA ARG A 209 -6.31 -18.26 -0.70
C ARG A 209 -5.83 -18.14 -2.16
N PRO A 210 -5.19 -17.02 -2.55
CA PRO A 210 -4.54 -16.89 -3.85
C PRO A 210 -3.31 -17.81 -3.94
N ALA A 211 -2.72 -17.93 -5.13
CA ALA A 211 -1.49 -18.71 -5.34
C ALA A 211 -0.29 -18.13 -4.56
N ALA A 212 -0.22 -16.81 -4.49
CA ALA A 212 0.85 -16.09 -3.80
C ALA A 212 0.45 -14.64 -3.47
N ALA A 213 1.24 -14.00 -2.60
CA ALA A 213 1.15 -12.57 -2.32
C ALA A 213 2.47 -11.86 -2.61
N VAL A 214 2.39 -10.65 -3.16
CA VAL A 214 3.53 -9.73 -3.30
C VAL A 214 3.25 -8.46 -2.50
N LEU A 215 4.06 -8.21 -1.49
CA LEU A 215 3.94 -7.08 -0.58
C LEU A 215 5.07 -6.09 -0.84
N ILE A 216 4.74 -4.84 -1.10
CA ILE A 216 5.73 -3.83 -1.43
C ILE A 216 5.70 -2.78 -0.33
N SER A 217 6.75 -2.71 0.48
CA SER A 217 6.86 -1.74 1.56
C SER A 217 5.63 -1.66 2.48
N PRO A 218 5.12 -2.79 3.03
CA PRO A 218 3.80 -2.84 3.66
C PRO A 218 3.70 -1.96 4.93
N ILE A 219 2.56 -1.28 5.11
CA ILE A 219 2.21 -0.69 6.41
C ILE A 219 1.59 -1.81 7.26
N VAL A 220 2.31 -2.31 8.25
CA VAL A 220 1.83 -3.42 9.09
C VAL A 220 1.36 -2.96 10.48
N THR A 221 1.75 -1.76 10.89
CA THR A 221 1.35 -1.13 12.15
C THR A 221 1.16 0.37 11.93
N ASN A 222 0.37 1.02 12.79
CA ASN A 222 0.24 2.47 12.85
C ASN A 222 1.17 3.13 13.89
N GLU A 223 2.00 2.33 14.56
CA GLU A 223 3.03 2.78 15.48
C GLU A 223 4.27 3.32 14.74
N THR A 224 4.90 4.35 15.29
CA THR A 224 6.06 5.03 14.67
C THR A 224 7.32 4.98 15.53
N THR A 225 7.48 3.89 16.29
CA THR A 225 8.46 3.77 17.39
C THR A 225 9.65 2.86 17.08
N SER A 226 9.61 2.08 16.00
CA SER A 226 10.66 1.11 15.64
C SER A 226 12.01 1.79 15.34
N LYS A 227 13.09 1.01 15.31
CA LYS A 227 14.44 1.57 15.14
C LYS A 227 14.60 2.25 13.77
N SER A 228 13.98 1.72 12.72
CA SER A 228 13.95 2.34 11.40
C SER A 228 13.28 3.71 11.40
N TRP A 229 12.22 3.93 12.20
CA TRP A 229 11.66 5.27 12.40
C TRP A 229 12.69 6.25 12.97
N LYS A 230 13.63 5.80 13.80
CA LYS A 230 14.69 6.68 14.32
C LYS A 230 15.81 6.91 13.31
N THR A 231 16.24 5.87 12.60
CA THR A 231 17.44 5.95 11.76
C THR A 231 17.16 6.44 10.33
N ASN A 232 15.94 6.24 9.83
CA ASN A 232 15.63 6.41 8.40
C ASN A 232 14.78 7.64 8.06
N LEU A 233 14.24 8.38 9.04
CA LEU A 233 13.43 9.58 8.81
C LEU A 233 14.09 10.64 7.92
N LYS A 234 15.42 10.75 7.97
CA LYS A 234 16.21 11.67 7.15
C LYS A 234 16.34 11.25 5.69
N TYR A 235 16.10 9.98 5.38
CA TYR A 235 16.21 9.43 4.03
C TYR A 235 14.85 9.27 3.37
N ASP A 236 13.87 8.79 4.13
CA ASP A 236 12.55 8.44 3.60
C ASP A 236 11.67 9.67 3.35
N TYR A 237 10.71 9.52 2.45
CA TYR A 237 9.67 10.52 2.22
C TYR A 237 8.42 10.28 3.07
N ILE A 238 8.30 9.14 3.74
CA ILE A 238 7.31 8.94 4.80
C ILE A 238 7.82 9.58 6.08
N SER A 239 7.05 10.51 6.63
CA SER A 239 7.41 11.29 7.82
C SER A 239 6.52 10.96 9.03
N GLN A 240 6.94 11.38 10.23
CA GLN A 240 6.10 11.31 11.44
C GLN A 240 4.78 12.05 11.24
N TYR A 241 4.83 13.22 10.60
CA TYR A 241 3.63 13.99 10.26
C TYR A 241 2.71 13.21 9.29
N THR A 242 3.28 12.58 8.25
CA THR A 242 2.51 11.72 7.33
C THR A 242 1.79 10.61 8.08
N ALA A 243 2.47 9.90 8.98
CA ALA A 243 1.87 8.84 9.79
C ALA A 243 0.76 9.37 10.71
N LYS A 244 0.99 10.51 11.38
CA LYS A 244 -0.03 11.18 12.21
C LYS A 244 -1.28 11.51 11.41
N VAL A 245 -1.13 12.05 10.20
CA VAL A 245 -2.26 12.38 9.33
C VAL A 245 -2.99 11.12 8.86
N ILE A 246 -2.27 10.05 8.49
CA ILE A 246 -2.90 8.77 8.14
C ILE A 246 -3.70 8.22 9.34
N LYS A 247 -3.14 8.27 10.55
CA LYS A 247 -3.83 7.85 11.77
C LYS A 247 -5.14 8.60 11.98
N LYS A 248 -5.11 9.93 11.88
CA LYS A 248 -6.30 10.77 12.01
C LYS A 248 -7.35 10.51 10.92
N ASP A 249 -6.90 10.43 9.67
CA ASP A 249 -7.81 10.40 8.53
C ASP A 249 -8.40 9.00 8.30
N TYR A 250 -7.68 7.92 8.65
CA TYR A 250 -8.10 6.54 8.35
C TYR A 250 -8.37 5.66 9.57
N PHE A 251 -7.46 5.63 10.56
CA PHE A 251 -7.54 4.71 11.71
C PHE A 251 -8.44 5.21 12.83
N GLU A 252 -8.50 6.53 13.05
CA GLU A 252 -9.31 7.10 14.13
C GLU A 252 -10.78 7.12 13.74
N PRO A 253 -11.67 6.53 14.57
CA PRO A 253 -13.09 6.47 14.27
C PRO A 253 -13.76 7.86 14.27
N SER A 254 -14.92 7.95 13.63
CA SER A 254 -15.68 9.20 13.51
C SER A 254 -16.65 9.34 14.69
N GLY A 255 -16.26 10.08 15.73
CA GLY A 255 -17.17 10.54 16.79
C GLY A 255 -16.82 10.08 18.21
N PRO A 256 -17.36 10.76 19.24
CA PRO A 256 -16.98 10.55 20.65
C PRO A 256 -17.45 9.21 21.26
N ASP A 257 -18.41 8.51 20.63
CA ASP A 257 -19.00 7.25 21.12
C ASP A 257 -18.40 5.99 20.46
N SER A 258 -17.39 6.15 19.61
CA SER A 258 -16.70 5.02 19.02
C SER A 258 -15.72 4.43 20.05
N SER A 259 -16.03 3.24 20.58
CA SER A 259 -15.16 2.57 21.53
C SER A 259 -13.78 2.35 20.92
N SER A 260 -12.73 2.80 21.61
CA SER A 260 -11.33 2.59 21.21
C SER A 260 -10.91 1.11 21.15
N ASP A 261 -11.74 0.22 21.69
CA ASP A 261 -11.47 -1.20 21.85
C ASP A 261 -12.12 -2.08 20.75
N ALA A 262 -12.96 -1.52 19.88
CA ALA A 262 -13.54 -2.25 18.75
C ALA A 262 -12.84 -1.85 17.46
N HIS A 263 -12.47 -2.84 16.66
CA HIS A 263 -11.72 -2.78 15.39
C HIS A 263 -10.19 -2.82 15.55
N GLN A 264 -9.65 -4.05 15.52
CA GLN A 264 -8.21 -4.31 15.43
C GLN A 264 -7.70 -3.94 14.02
N VAL A 265 -7.74 -2.66 13.65
CA VAL A 265 -7.13 -2.23 12.39
C VAL A 265 -5.64 -2.54 12.45
N LEU A 266 -5.12 -3.23 11.42
CA LEU A 266 -3.76 -3.78 11.41
C LEU A 266 -3.46 -4.79 12.54
N GLY A 267 -4.47 -5.52 13.02
CA GLY A 267 -4.32 -6.58 14.03
C GLY A 267 -3.29 -7.66 13.66
N ILE A 268 -3.00 -7.81 12.37
CA ILE A 268 -2.00 -8.75 11.85
C ILE A 268 -0.60 -8.55 12.47
N ALA A 269 -0.18 -7.32 12.78
CA ALA A 269 1.12 -7.08 13.41
C ALA A 269 1.17 -7.50 14.88
N LYS A 270 0.03 -7.85 15.50
CA LYS A 270 -0.04 -8.40 16.85
C LYS A 270 -0.05 -9.93 16.87
N LEU A 271 -0.13 -10.57 15.70
CA LEU A 271 -0.09 -12.03 15.61
C LEU A 271 1.33 -12.54 15.84
N GLU A 272 1.45 -13.57 16.67
CA GLU A 272 2.72 -14.28 16.88
C GLU A 272 2.81 -15.58 16.04
N THR A 273 1.67 -16.19 15.71
CA THR A 273 1.54 -17.45 14.95
C THR A 273 0.20 -17.47 14.18
N GLY A 274 -0.03 -18.47 13.34
CA GLY A 274 -1.29 -18.64 12.59
C GLY A 274 -1.34 -17.93 11.24
N PHE A 275 -0.20 -17.42 10.78
CA PHE A 275 -0.01 -16.83 9.46
C PHE A 275 -0.34 -17.80 8.33
N ARG A 276 0.00 -19.09 8.47
CA ARG A 276 -0.30 -20.11 7.45
C ARG A 276 -1.78 -20.36 7.21
N SER A 277 -2.62 -20.01 8.16
CA SER A 277 -4.05 -20.25 8.03
C SER A 277 -4.64 -19.34 6.95
N PHE A 278 -4.21 -18.06 6.91
CA PHE A 278 -4.78 -17.07 5.99
C PHE A 278 -3.82 -16.60 4.87
N LEU A 279 -2.50 -16.58 5.08
CA LEU A 279 -1.56 -16.22 4.02
C LEU A 279 -1.44 -17.34 2.98
N PRO A 280 -1.24 -17.01 1.69
CA PRO A 280 -0.85 -18.00 0.71
C PRO A 280 0.52 -18.59 1.07
N ASP A 281 0.80 -19.80 0.58
CA ASP A 281 2.03 -20.51 0.94
C ASP A 281 3.30 -19.77 0.53
N GLN A 282 3.23 -18.94 -0.53
CA GLN A 282 4.34 -18.17 -1.08
C GLN A 282 4.09 -16.66 -0.97
N VAL A 283 5.01 -15.95 -0.32
CA VAL A 283 4.97 -14.50 -0.16
C VAL A 283 6.30 -13.89 -0.62
N LEU A 284 6.24 -12.83 -1.43
CA LEU A 284 7.40 -12.03 -1.80
C LEU A 284 7.24 -10.62 -1.25
N MET A 285 8.22 -10.16 -0.47
CA MET A 285 8.27 -8.80 0.04
C MET A 285 9.39 -8.00 -0.60
N TYR A 286 9.09 -6.78 -1.05
CA TYR A 286 10.09 -5.76 -1.39
C TYR A 286 10.15 -4.73 -0.27
N ILE A 287 11.33 -4.46 0.28
CA ILE A 287 11.51 -3.45 1.33
C ILE A 287 12.84 -2.70 1.11
N GLY A 288 12.85 -1.41 1.36
CA GLY A 288 14.03 -0.55 1.27
C GLY A 288 14.75 -0.43 2.62
N ASN A 289 16.08 -0.46 2.60
CA ASN A 289 16.90 -0.27 3.79
C ASN A 289 16.76 1.14 4.39
N LYS A 290 16.32 2.12 3.59
CA LYS A 290 16.09 3.51 4.01
C LYS A 290 14.63 3.81 4.32
N GLU A 291 13.80 2.79 4.48
CA GLU A 291 12.39 2.97 4.84
C GLU A 291 12.18 3.12 6.34
N VAL A 292 11.29 4.01 6.76
CA VAL A 292 10.87 4.09 8.17
C VAL A 292 10.04 2.86 8.59
N LEU A 293 9.31 2.24 7.66
CA LEU A 293 8.48 1.06 7.88
C LEU A 293 9.26 -0.28 7.89
N ARG A 294 10.58 -0.22 7.63
CA ARG A 294 11.41 -1.41 7.40
C ARG A 294 11.34 -2.42 8.54
N ASP A 295 11.59 -1.97 9.77
CA ASP A 295 11.77 -2.91 10.88
C ASP A 295 10.46 -3.62 11.24
N ASP A 296 9.33 -2.92 11.17
CA ASP A 296 8.01 -3.49 11.42
C ASP A 296 7.63 -4.53 10.35
N ALA A 297 7.91 -4.24 9.07
CA ALA A 297 7.67 -5.17 7.97
C ALA A 297 8.57 -6.42 8.05
N LEU A 298 9.84 -6.25 8.43
CA LEU A 298 10.77 -7.38 8.63
C LEU A 298 10.39 -8.23 9.84
N ASP A 299 9.86 -7.62 10.89
CA ASP A 299 9.36 -8.34 12.06
C ASP A 299 8.13 -9.20 11.73
N LEU A 300 7.19 -8.69 10.93
CA LEU A 300 6.08 -9.48 10.38
C LEU A 300 6.59 -10.67 9.55
N ALA A 301 7.53 -10.42 8.63
CA ALA A 301 8.12 -11.46 7.78
C ALA A 301 8.76 -12.57 8.62
N MET A 302 9.57 -12.21 9.61
CA MET A 302 10.21 -13.16 10.53
C MET A 302 9.19 -14.02 11.29
N ARG A 303 8.09 -13.43 11.77
CA ARG A 303 7.04 -14.19 12.46
C ARG A 303 6.28 -15.13 11.52
N ALA A 304 5.99 -14.70 10.29
CA ALA A 304 5.39 -15.55 9.27
C ALA A 304 6.33 -16.71 8.85
N GLU A 305 7.63 -16.45 8.70
CA GLU A 305 8.65 -17.49 8.43
C GLU A 305 8.73 -18.51 9.58
N ASN A 306 8.70 -18.05 10.82
CA ASN A 306 8.67 -18.93 12.01
C ASN A 306 7.39 -19.80 12.04
N ASP A 307 6.30 -19.30 11.47
CA ASP A 307 5.06 -20.05 11.27
C ASP A 307 5.07 -20.89 9.97
N GLN A 308 6.22 -21.04 9.30
CA GLN A 308 6.44 -21.85 8.11
C GLN A 308 5.77 -21.34 6.81
N VAL A 309 5.49 -20.04 6.70
CA VAL A 309 5.16 -19.41 5.41
C VAL A 309 6.45 -19.32 4.57
N ASN A 310 6.40 -19.68 3.28
CA ASN A 310 7.55 -19.49 2.40
C ASN A 310 7.64 -18.02 2.00
N TRP A 311 8.42 -17.26 2.76
CA TRP A 311 8.58 -15.83 2.60
C TRP A 311 9.93 -15.49 1.97
N GLU A 312 9.91 -14.76 0.85
CA GLU A 312 11.10 -14.23 0.18
C GLU A 312 11.15 -12.72 0.38
N THR A 313 12.29 -12.16 0.80
CA THR A 313 12.43 -10.69 0.98
C THR A 313 13.55 -10.14 0.11
N VAL A 314 13.23 -9.16 -0.73
CA VAL A 314 14.19 -8.36 -1.51
C VAL A 314 14.45 -7.04 -0.79
N ILE A 315 15.70 -6.85 -0.35
CA ILE A 315 16.13 -5.66 0.38
C ILE A 315 17.16 -4.87 -0.45
N GLU A 316 16.84 -3.61 -0.75
CA GLU A 316 17.74 -2.72 -1.50
C GLU A 316 17.96 -1.40 -0.76
N ASP A 317 19.04 -0.68 -1.05
CA ASP A 317 19.40 0.60 -0.39
C ASP A 317 18.56 1.80 -0.90
N CYS A 318 17.24 1.61 -0.93
CA CYS A 318 16.24 2.51 -1.45
C CYS A 318 15.24 2.94 -0.36
N VAL A 319 14.46 3.98 -0.66
CA VAL A 319 13.38 4.53 0.18
C VAL A 319 12.05 3.82 -0.10
N HIS A 320 10.96 4.29 0.51
CA HIS A 320 9.65 3.66 0.44
C HIS A 320 9.13 3.46 -0.98
N ASN A 321 8.46 2.32 -1.23
CA ASN A 321 7.85 1.95 -2.50
C ASN A 321 8.79 1.99 -3.72
N TRP A 322 10.11 1.83 -3.52
CA TRP A 322 11.10 1.94 -4.59
C TRP A 322 10.86 1.00 -5.78
N PHE A 323 10.21 -0.14 -5.55
CA PHE A 323 9.94 -1.13 -6.59
C PHE A 323 8.86 -0.67 -7.58
N VAL A 324 7.82 0.02 -7.10
CA VAL A 324 6.73 0.55 -7.95
C VAL A 324 6.90 2.02 -8.32
N VAL A 325 7.77 2.74 -7.61
CA VAL A 325 8.14 4.13 -7.88
C VAL A 325 9.60 4.19 -8.33
N PRO A 326 9.93 3.77 -9.57
CA PRO A 326 11.32 3.79 -10.03
C PRO A 326 11.92 5.21 -9.99
N GLU A 327 11.13 6.27 -10.01
CA GLU A 327 11.57 7.67 -9.92
C GLU A 327 12.36 8.00 -8.64
N VAL A 328 12.15 7.26 -7.54
CA VAL A 328 12.94 7.44 -6.30
C VAL A 328 14.25 6.64 -6.28
N VAL A 329 14.48 5.81 -7.29
CA VAL A 329 15.68 4.97 -7.40
C VAL A 329 16.73 5.64 -8.28
N LYS A 330 17.93 5.84 -7.73
CA LYS A 330 19.05 6.44 -8.47
C LYS A 330 19.62 5.50 -9.52
N ASP A 331 19.91 4.25 -9.14
CA ASP A 331 20.45 3.23 -10.03
C ASP A 331 19.31 2.36 -10.60
N LYS A 332 18.99 2.55 -11.87
CA LYS A 332 17.88 1.84 -12.52
C LYS A 332 18.14 0.34 -12.70
N SER A 333 19.39 -0.11 -12.59
CA SER A 333 19.69 -1.55 -12.64
C SER A 333 19.06 -2.31 -11.45
N VAL A 334 18.86 -1.62 -10.32
CA VAL A 334 18.14 -2.15 -9.14
C VAL A 334 16.71 -2.51 -9.52
N CYS A 335 15.97 -1.59 -10.16
CA CYS A 335 14.60 -1.85 -10.62
C CYS A 335 14.55 -2.99 -11.65
N GLN A 336 15.50 -3.05 -12.57
CA GLN A 336 15.56 -4.10 -13.59
C GLN A 336 15.77 -5.49 -12.96
N ARG A 337 16.72 -5.62 -12.02
CA ARG A 337 16.92 -6.87 -11.28
C ARG A 337 15.69 -7.26 -10.48
N ALA A 338 15.08 -6.30 -9.78
CA ALA A 338 13.88 -6.51 -8.97
C ALA A 338 12.70 -7.00 -9.82
N ASN A 339 12.51 -6.45 -11.03
CA ASN A 339 11.50 -6.92 -11.97
C ASN A 339 11.77 -8.35 -12.47
N GLY A 340 13.05 -8.72 -12.67
CA GLY A 340 13.44 -10.09 -12.97
C GLY A 340 13.07 -11.06 -11.84
N THR A 341 13.39 -10.71 -10.59
CA THR A 341 12.99 -11.47 -9.40
C THR A 341 11.48 -11.61 -9.29
N PHE A 342 10.74 -10.54 -9.56
CA PHE A 342 9.27 -10.55 -9.55
C PHE A 342 8.71 -11.56 -10.56
N ALA A 343 9.20 -11.52 -11.81
CA ALA A 343 8.72 -12.42 -12.86
C ALA A 343 9.04 -13.90 -12.53
N ASP A 344 10.23 -14.18 -11.99
CA ASP A 344 10.63 -15.53 -11.56
C ASP A 344 9.77 -16.04 -10.40
N PHE A 345 9.56 -15.22 -9.38
CA PHE A 345 8.67 -15.54 -8.26
C PHE A 345 7.26 -15.86 -8.75
N CYS A 346 6.67 -15.03 -9.62
CA CYS A 346 5.33 -15.25 -10.14
C CYS A 346 5.23 -16.55 -10.96
N TYR A 347 6.24 -16.87 -11.77
CA TYR A 347 6.30 -18.13 -12.51
C TYR A 347 6.34 -19.34 -11.56
N ARG A 348 7.18 -19.31 -10.52
CA ARG A 348 7.27 -20.39 -9.52
C ARG A 348 5.98 -20.53 -8.72
N ALA A 349 5.37 -19.41 -8.35
CA ALA A 349 4.14 -19.34 -7.57
C ALA A 349 3.01 -20.16 -8.21
N ILE A 350 2.66 -19.85 -9.47
CA ILE A 350 1.56 -20.53 -10.17
C ILE A 350 1.88 -21.98 -10.57
N ARG A 351 3.17 -22.36 -10.59
CA ARG A 351 3.60 -23.73 -10.84
C ARG A 351 3.72 -24.55 -9.55
N GLN A 352 3.49 -23.93 -8.39
CA GLN A 352 3.67 -24.52 -7.06
C GLN A 352 5.07 -25.14 -6.90
N ILE A 353 6.08 -24.51 -7.49
CA ILE A 353 7.49 -24.96 -7.40
C ILE A 353 8.08 -24.31 -6.14
N PRO A 354 8.42 -25.10 -5.09
CA PRO A 354 9.11 -24.56 -3.92
C PRO A 354 10.48 -24.01 -4.35
N ASN A 355 10.93 -22.92 -3.73
CA ASN A 355 12.25 -22.39 -4.02
C ASN A 355 13.34 -23.42 -3.65
N GLN A 356 14.02 -23.99 -4.65
CA GLN A 356 15.04 -25.02 -4.42
C GLN A 356 16.46 -24.48 -4.21
N ASN A 357 16.69 -23.15 -4.19
CA ASN A 357 18.04 -22.59 -4.02
C ASN A 357 18.08 -21.22 -3.32
N VAL A 358 18.64 -21.21 -2.10
CA VAL A 358 19.39 -20.11 -1.44
C VAL A 358 18.58 -18.87 -1.01
N PRO A 359 18.76 -18.37 0.23
CA PRO A 359 18.17 -17.09 0.66
C PRO A 359 18.71 -15.98 -0.22
N ILE A 360 17.85 -15.33 -1.00
CA ILE A 360 18.21 -14.16 -1.81
C ILE A 360 18.35 -12.95 -0.88
N ARG A 361 19.40 -12.95 -0.05
CA ARG A 361 19.98 -11.73 0.51
C ARG A 361 20.85 -11.08 -0.57
N ILE A 362 20.22 -10.49 -1.60
CA ILE A 362 20.93 -9.62 -2.53
C ILE A 362 20.85 -8.19 -1.97
N GLY A 363 21.90 -7.82 -1.24
CA GLY A 363 22.12 -6.49 -0.68
C GLY A 363 23.30 -6.53 0.30
N SER A 364 24.32 -5.71 0.08
CA SER A 364 25.49 -5.60 0.96
C SER A 364 25.08 -5.33 2.41
N TYR A 365 25.74 -5.98 3.36
CA TYR A 365 25.57 -5.93 4.83
C TYR A 365 24.68 -7.02 5.45
N THR A 366 25.37 -8.00 6.03
CA THR A 366 24.87 -8.87 7.08
C THR A 366 24.70 -8.09 8.38
N THR A 367 23.46 -7.81 8.79
CA THR A 367 23.18 -7.60 10.22
C THR A 367 23.20 -8.96 10.89
N ARG A 368 24.23 -9.20 11.72
CA ARG A 368 24.28 -10.33 12.65
C ARG A 368 23.11 -10.19 13.63
N TYR A 369 22.09 -11.03 13.49
CA TYR A 369 21.11 -11.32 14.54
C TYR A 369 21.29 -12.74 15.10
N ASP A 370 22.53 -13.26 15.07
CA ASP A 370 22.89 -14.44 15.85
C ASP A 370 23.56 -13.98 17.15
N THR A 371 22.79 -13.97 18.25
CA THR A 371 23.19 -14.43 19.60
C THR A 371 22.17 -13.96 20.65
N LEU A 372 21.08 -14.72 20.78
CA LEU A 372 20.38 -14.85 22.06
C LEU A 372 20.28 -16.34 22.39
N SER A 373 21.22 -16.83 23.21
CA SER A 373 21.09 -18.04 24.03
C SER A 373 22.20 -18.09 25.10
N PRO A 374 21.99 -18.82 26.21
CA PRO A 374 22.18 -18.27 27.56
C PRO A 374 23.52 -18.61 28.23
N LEU A 375 23.86 -17.79 29.25
CA LEU A 375 24.84 -17.96 30.33
C LEU A 375 25.79 -19.18 30.28
N SER A 376 27.10 -18.94 30.17
CA SER A 376 28.10 -19.55 31.06
C SER A 376 29.48 -18.84 31.03
N THR A 377 29.92 -18.49 32.24
CA THR A 377 31.29 -18.42 32.81
C THR A 377 32.55 -18.09 31.97
N SER A 378 33.21 -17.01 32.43
CA SER A 378 34.64 -16.87 32.75
C SER A 378 35.63 -16.18 31.78
N SER A 379 36.17 -15.07 32.33
CA SER A 379 37.53 -14.52 32.31
C SER A 379 38.20 -13.97 31.03
N SER A 380 38.52 -12.66 31.13
CA SER A 380 39.74 -11.94 30.68
C SER A 380 40.00 -11.87 29.16
N SER A 381 40.47 -10.79 28.53
CA SER A 381 41.12 -9.53 28.95
C SER A 381 41.20 -8.56 27.76
N LEU A 382 41.04 -7.25 28.03
CA LEU A 382 41.76 -6.09 27.45
C LEU A 382 42.08 -6.03 25.93
N ARG A 383 41.59 -4.99 25.23
CA ARG A 383 42.32 -3.72 24.97
C ARG A 383 41.47 -2.72 24.17
N ARG A 384 41.55 -1.45 24.60
CA ARG A 384 41.04 -0.23 23.96
C ARG A 384 41.86 0.14 22.72
N SER A 385 41.22 0.82 21.77
CA SER A 385 41.77 2.02 21.13
C SER A 385 40.63 2.96 20.72
N SER A 386 40.72 4.16 21.27
CA SER A 386 39.90 5.36 21.05
C SER A 386 40.34 6.13 19.81
N GLU A 387 39.39 6.85 19.20
CA GLU A 387 39.46 8.10 18.41
C GLU A 387 38.29 8.04 17.41
N GLY A 388 37.28 8.91 17.38
CA GLY A 388 37.17 10.31 17.74
C GLY A 388 36.65 11.03 16.50
N LEU A 389 35.35 11.36 16.44
CA LEU A 389 34.78 12.30 15.46
C LEU A 389 33.51 12.91 16.03
N GLU A 390 33.55 14.23 16.18
CA GLU A 390 32.54 15.11 16.76
C GLU A 390 31.22 15.08 15.99
N MET A 391 30.11 15.04 16.73
CA MET A 391 28.78 15.35 16.20
C MET A 391 28.58 16.86 16.26
N VAL A 392 28.27 17.47 15.12
CA VAL A 392 27.65 18.80 15.05
C VAL A 392 26.16 18.58 15.24
N LEU A 393 25.58 19.23 16.26
CA LEU A 393 24.16 19.22 16.56
C LEU A 393 23.45 20.19 15.59
N GLU A 394 22.58 19.65 14.73
CA GLU A 394 21.66 20.41 13.85
C GLU A 394 20.21 20.41 14.40
N ASP A 395 20.04 20.12 15.70
CA ASP A 395 18.71 19.91 16.32
C ASP A 395 17.90 21.22 16.49
N GLU A 396 18.51 22.41 16.37
CA GLU A 396 17.82 23.70 16.58
C GLU A 396 17.11 24.27 15.32
N GLU A 397 17.37 23.74 14.12
CA GLU A 397 16.68 24.19 12.90
C GLU A 397 15.34 23.48 12.68
N GLU A 398 15.19 22.22 13.11
CA GLU A 398 13.96 21.43 12.92
C GLU A 398 12.81 21.89 13.85
N GLU A 399 13.08 22.25 15.11
CA GLU A 399 12.05 22.81 16.02
C GLU A 399 11.47 24.15 15.49
N LYS A 400 12.29 24.93 14.77
CA LYS A 400 11.85 26.21 14.18
C LYS A 400 10.99 26.02 12.93
N GLU A 401 11.24 24.98 12.12
CA GLU A 401 10.34 24.64 11.01
C GLU A 401 9.00 24.09 11.52
N GLU A 402 8.99 23.25 12.56
CA GLU A 402 7.74 22.73 13.16
C GLU A 402 6.84 23.84 13.71
N GLN A 403 7.42 24.81 14.43
CA GLN A 403 6.68 25.94 14.98
C GLN A 403 6.14 26.88 13.88
N TYR A 404 6.91 27.07 12.78
CA TYR A 404 6.49 27.89 11.64
C TYR A 404 5.27 27.32 10.89
N TYR A 405 5.13 25.99 10.80
CA TYR A 405 3.98 25.36 10.15
C TYR A 405 2.74 25.29 11.06
N GLN A 406 2.90 25.17 12.38
CA GLN A 406 1.80 25.28 13.34
C GLN A 406 1.13 26.66 13.29
N ASP A 407 1.91 27.74 13.37
CA ASP A 407 1.39 29.12 13.37
C ASP A 407 0.68 29.48 12.05
N ARG A 408 1.11 28.88 10.94
CA ARG A 408 0.49 29.13 9.62
C ARG A 408 -0.81 28.35 9.44
N SER A 409 -0.93 27.16 10.03
CA SER A 409 -2.16 26.38 9.99
C SER A 409 -3.28 27.02 10.80
N ASP A 410 -2.97 27.57 11.98
CA ASP A 410 -3.98 28.21 12.85
C ASP A 410 -4.47 29.56 12.29
N SER A 411 -3.60 30.29 11.57
CA SER A 411 -3.96 31.56 10.91
C SER A 411 -4.74 31.38 9.60
N GLU A 412 -4.50 30.30 8.83
CA GLU A 412 -5.28 29.99 7.63
C GLU A 412 -6.66 29.38 7.97
N ILE A 413 -6.77 28.64 9.08
CA ILE A 413 -8.07 28.14 9.58
C ILE A 413 -8.97 29.30 10.00
N THR A 414 -8.46 30.26 10.80
CA THR A 414 -9.25 31.42 11.25
C THR A 414 -9.66 32.37 10.12
N ALA A 415 -8.82 32.55 9.10
CA ALA A 415 -9.14 33.35 7.91
C ALA A 415 -10.15 32.67 6.97
N SER A 416 -10.15 31.32 6.92
CA SER A 416 -11.11 30.55 6.11
C SER A 416 -12.49 30.52 6.76
N THR A 417 -12.59 30.38 8.09
CA THR A 417 -13.88 30.37 8.81
C THR A 417 -14.60 31.72 8.70
N THR A 418 -13.87 32.85 8.80
CA THR A 418 -14.46 34.19 8.64
C THR A 418 -14.88 34.52 7.21
N HIS A 419 -14.28 33.88 6.19
CA HIS A 419 -14.72 34.02 4.81
C HIS A 419 -15.93 33.14 4.47
N ILE A 420 -16.04 31.95 5.06
CA ILE A 420 -17.18 31.05 4.84
C ILE A 420 -18.45 31.62 5.49
N GLU A 421 -18.37 32.11 6.74
CA GLU A 421 -19.52 32.72 7.43
C GLU A 421 -20.09 33.95 6.69
N LYS A 422 -19.22 34.81 6.13
CA LYS A 422 -19.67 35.95 5.32
C LYS A 422 -20.25 35.57 3.97
N THR A 423 -19.90 34.41 3.42
CA THR A 423 -20.40 33.97 2.12
C THR A 423 -21.77 33.27 2.26
N GLU A 424 -22.00 32.59 3.37
CA GLU A 424 -23.30 31.99 3.69
C GLU A 424 -24.37 33.04 4.04
N GLU A 425 -24.00 34.13 4.73
CA GLU A 425 -24.92 35.23 5.05
C GLU A 425 -25.40 35.97 3.77
N ILE A 426 -24.49 36.16 2.79
CA ILE A 426 -24.81 36.80 1.49
C ILE A 426 -25.66 35.89 0.58
N MET A 427 -25.55 34.57 0.74
CA MET A 427 -26.35 33.60 -0.04
C MET A 427 -27.76 33.38 0.57
N ALA A 428 -27.90 33.54 1.88
CA ALA A 428 -29.20 33.50 2.56
C ALA A 428 -30.09 34.70 2.19
N GLU A 429 -29.54 35.92 2.11
CA GLU A 429 -30.31 37.12 1.72
C GLU A 429 -30.77 37.10 0.26
N LYS A 430 -30.03 36.47 -0.66
CA LYS A 430 -30.44 36.34 -2.07
C LYS A 430 -31.54 35.32 -2.32
N THR A 431 -31.75 34.38 -1.41
CA THR A 431 -32.73 33.30 -1.59
C THR A 431 -34.12 33.67 -1.06
N GLN A 432 -34.22 34.67 -0.17
CA GLN A 432 -35.52 35.21 0.28
C GLN A 432 -36.12 36.29 -0.64
N GLY A 433 -35.35 36.85 -1.58
CA GLY A 433 -35.81 37.92 -2.48
C GLY A 433 -36.57 37.47 -3.74
N ASN A 434 -36.68 36.16 -4.01
CA ASN A 434 -37.21 35.65 -5.29
C ASN A 434 -38.50 34.83 -5.18
N VAL A 435 -39.21 34.93 -4.04
CA VAL A 435 -40.57 34.41 -3.87
C VAL A 435 -41.51 35.56 -3.52
N MET A 436 -41.58 36.57 -4.40
CA MET A 436 -42.72 37.50 -4.53
C MET A 436 -42.49 38.37 -5.76
N LYS A 437 -42.88 37.88 -6.94
CA LYS A 437 -43.46 38.64 -8.04
C LYS A 437 -43.94 37.73 -9.15
#